data_AF-A0A6B2LTE4-F1
#
_entry.id   AF-A0A6B2LTE4-F1
#
_cell.length_a   1.000
_cell.length_b   1.000
_cell.length_c   1.000
_cell.angle_alpha   90.00
_cell.angle_beta   90.00
_cell.angle_gamma   90.00
#
_symmetry.space_group_name_H-M   'P 1'
#
loop_
_entity.id
_entity.type
_entity.pdbx_description
1 polymer ?
#
loop_
_entity_poly.entity_id
_entity_poly.type
_entity_poly.pdbx_seq_one_letter_code
_entity_poly.pdbx_strand_id
1 'polypeptide(L)' 'MVRPDRADQIERSIIARYQAGQIKQQIQEDQIINYLEQANDQKHKPTVEFQRKKGQDDDDFFKDDDDGGDSSGDW' A
#
# COMPACT_ATOMS: atom_id res chain seq x y z
N MET A 1 -28.30 4.06 19.81
CA MET A 1 -26.97 4.69 19.72
C MET A 1 -26.02 3.74 19.02
N VAL A 2 -25.26 4.23 18.04
CA VAL A 2 -24.24 3.45 17.31
C VAL A 2 -23.12 3.07 18.29
N ARG A 3 -22.52 1.89 18.13
CA ARG A 3 -21.37 1.48 18.94
C ARG A 3 -20.19 2.45 18.69
N PRO A 4 -19.54 2.99 19.73
CA PRO A 4 -18.50 4.02 19.56
C PRO A 4 -17.35 3.55 18.67
N ASP A 5 -16.90 2.31 18.87
CA ASP A 5 -15.84 1.68 18.08
C ASP A 5 -16.13 1.65 16.56
N ARG A 6 -17.41 1.54 16.17
CA ARG A 6 -17.81 1.55 14.75
C ARG A 6 -17.80 2.95 14.16
N ALA A 7 -18.16 3.94 14.96
CA ALA A 7 -18.11 5.34 14.54
C ALA A 7 -16.66 5.75 14.24
N ASP A 8 -15.72 5.38 15.12
CA ASP A 8 -14.30 5.67 14.96
C ASP A 8 -13.71 5.05 13.69
N GLN A 9 -14.09 3.82 13.37
CA GLN A 9 -13.62 3.14 12.16
C GLN A 9 -14.12 3.81 10.87
N ILE A 10 -15.37 4.24 10.86
CA ILE A 10 -15.99 4.87 9.69
C ILE A 10 -15.44 6.27 9.48
N GLU A 11 -15.27 7.04 10.55
CA GLU A 11 -14.62 8.35 10.50
C GLU A 11 -13.22 8.25 9.89
N ARG A 12 -12.40 7.30 10.36
CA ARG A 12 -11.07 7.04 9.80
C ARG A 12 -11.12 6.64 8.32
N SER A 13 -12.09 5.81 7.93
CA SER A 13 -12.26 5.40 6.52
C SER A 13 -12.65 6.59 5.64
N ILE A 14 -13.57 7.42 6.11
CA ILE A 14 -14.02 8.64 5.44
C ILE A 14 -12.86 9.60 5.25
N ILE A 15 -12.07 9.85 6.29
CA ILE A 15 -10.90 10.73 6.23
C ILE A 15 -9.90 10.20 5.20
N ALA A 16 -9.62 8.90 5.20
CA ALA A 16 -8.71 8.29 4.24
C ALA A 16 -9.19 8.46 2.79
N ARG A 17 -10.50 8.27 2.54
CA ARG A 17 -11.10 8.43 1.20
C ARG A 17 -11.13 9.89 0.75
N TYR A 18 -11.32 10.83 1.67
CA TYR A 18 -11.23 12.27 1.40
C TYR A 18 -9.79 12.67 1.03
N GLN A 19 -8.81 12.22 1.81
CA GLN A 19 -7.39 12.47 1.53
C GLN A 19 -6.93 11.84 0.20
N ALA A 20 -7.47 10.69 -0.16
CA ALA A 20 -7.25 10.05 -1.46
C ALA A 20 -7.98 10.74 -2.63
N GLY A 21 -8.77 11.79 -2.37
CA GLY A 21 -9.54 12.52 -3.38
C GLY A 21 -10.75 11.75 -3.94
N GLN A 22 -11.12 10.63 -3.32
CA GLN A 22 -12.29 9.83 -3.69
C GLN A 22 -13.59 10.50 -3.24
N ILE A 23 -13.55 11.27 -2.15
CA ILE A 23 -14.66 12.07 -1.66
C ILE A 23 -14.33 13.53 -1.94
N LYS A 24 -15.12 14.17 -2.80
CA LYS A 24 -14.90 15.57 -3.25
C LYS A 24 -15.90 16.56 -2.66
N GLN A 25 -16.93 16.07 -1.98
CA GLN A 25 -18.05 16.86 -1.46
C GLN A 25 -18.37 16.44 -0.03
N GLN A 26 -19.12 17.29 0.69
CA GLN A 26 -19.60 16.94 2.02
C GLN A 26 -20.47 15.68 1.98
N ILE A 27 -20.21 14.79 2.93
CA ILE A 27 -20.94 13.53 3.08
C ILE A 27 -22.27 13.83 3.76
N GLN A 28 -23.36 13.38 3.16
CA GLN A 28 -24.70 13.50 3.70
C GLN A 28 -25.07 12.31 4.60
N GLU A 29 -26.11 12.48 5.40
CA GLU A 29 -26.53 11.50 6.41
C GLU A 29 -26.87 10.12 5.80
N ASP A 30 -27.50 10.10 4.63
CA ASP A 30 -27.80 8.89 3.87
C ASP A 30 -26.54 8.09 3.48
N GLN A 31 -25.47 8.79 3.13
CA GLN A 31 -24.19 8.17 2.79
C GLN A 31 -23.50 7.59 4.03
N ILE A 32 -23.61 8.27 5.18
CA ILE A 32 -23.08 7.76 6.45
C ILE A 32 -23.79 6.46 6.84
N ILE A 33 -25.12 6.38 6.65
CA ILE A 33 -25.91 5.17 6.89
C ILE A 33 -25.44 4.04 5.98
N ASN A 34 -25.26 4.30 4.69
CA ASN A 34 -24.76 3.29 3.75
C ASN A 34 -23.36 2.78 4.13
N TYR A 35 -22.46 3.65 4.60
CA TYR A 35 -21.15 3.23 5.09
C TYR A 35 -21.21 2.42 6.38
N LEU A 36 -22.15 2.75 7.28
CA LEU A 36 -22.42 1.97 8.49
C LEU A 36 -22.93 0.57 8.18
N GLU A 37 -23.82 0.44 7.20
CA GLU A 37 -24.34 -0.86 6.74
C GLU A 37 -23.24 -1.69 6.07
N GLN A 38 -22.49 -1.09 5.14
CA GLN A 38 -21.40 -1.77 4.44
C GLN A 38 -20.28 -2.23 5.40
N ALA A 39 -19.97 -1.44 6.43
CA ALA A 39 -19.01 -1.84 7.47
C ALA A 39 -19.53 -3.00 8.34
N ASN A 40 -20.85 -3.17 8.48
CA ASN A 40 -21.43 -4.31 9.18
C ASN A 40 -21.30 -5.61 8.39
N ASP A 41 -21.31 -5.53 7.05
CA ASP A 41 -21.20 -6.68 6.14
C ASP A 41 -19.75 -7.05 5.77
N GLN A 42 -18.78 -6.12 5.87
CA GLN A 42 -17.37 -6.37 5.60
C GLN A 42 -16.63 -7.15 6.71
N LYS A 43 -17.12 -8.34 7.05
CA LYS A 43 -16.33 -9.34 7.81
C LYS A 43 -15.40 -10.16 6.93
N HIS A 44 -15.50 -10.06 5.60
CA HIS A 44 -14.62 -10.76 4.67
C HIS A 44 -13.38 -9.93 4.34
N LYS A 45 -12.23 -10.36 4.86
CA LYS A 45 -10.92 -9.82 4.49
C LYS A 45 -10.61 -10.24 3.04
N PRO A 46 -10.30 -9.32 2.12
CA PRO A 46 -9.84 -9.72 0.79
C PRO A 46 -8.43 -10.33 0.91
N THR A 47 -8.29 -11.61 0.54
CA THR A 47 -6.97 -12.25 0.39
C THR A 47 -6.31 -11.68 -0.87
N VAL A 48 -5.23 -10.93 -0.70
CA VAL A 48 -4.43 -10.43 -1.83
C VAL A 48 -3.44 -11.52 -2.25
N GLU A 49 -3.70 -12.17 -3.38
CA GLU A 49 -2.78 -13.14 -3.97
C GLU A 49 -1.73 -12.41 -4.82
N PHE A 50 -0.45 -12.49 -4.42
CA PHE A 50 0.66 -11.91 -5.17
C PHE A 50 1.19 -12.89 -6.22
N GLN A 51 0.97 -12.60 -7.51
CA GLN A 51 1.59 -13.36 -8.61
C GLN A 51 2.93 -12.70 -9.01
N ARG A 52 4.06 -13.28 -8.56
CA ARG A 52 5.40 -12.86 -9.01
C ARG A 52 5.74 -13.51 -10.35
N LYS A 53 5.84 -12.73 -11.43
CA LYS A 53 6.44 -13.20 -12.68
C LYS A 53 7.94 -13.43 -12.45
N LYS A 54 8.39 -14.67 -12.66
CA LYS A 54 9.78 -15.10 -12.54
C LYS A 54 10.57 -14.49 -13.71
N GLY A 55 11.72 -13.90 -13.37
CA GLY A 55 12.51 -12.99 -14.19
C GLY A 55 12.85 -13.48 -15.60
N GLN A 56 12.72 -12.54 -16.54
CA GLN A 56 13.43 -12.47 -17.80
C GLN A 56 13.68 -10.97 -18.03
N ASP A 57 14.79 -10.46 -17.50
CA ASP A 57 15.49 -9.28 -18.01
C ASP A 57 16.98 -9.60 -17.84
N ASP A 58 17.54 -10.16 -18.91
CA ASP A 58 18.96 -10.16 -19.22
C ASP A 58 19.38 -8.69 -19.39
N ASP A 59 20.29 -8.18 -18.58
CA ASP A 59 20.99 -6.93 -18.90
C ASP A 59 22.43 -6.95 -18.33
N ASP A 60 23.35 -7.09 -19.28
CA ASP A 60 24.80 -7.02 -19.17
C ASP A 60 25.28 -5.69 -18.55
N PHE A 61 25.51 -5.67 -17.23
CA PHE A 61 26.03 -4.49 -16.54
C PHE A 61 27.49 -4.68 -16.12
N PHE A 62 28.39 -4.30 -17.03
CA PHE A 62 29.66 -3.61 -16.77
C PHE A 62 30.57 -4.12 -15.63
N LYS A 63 31.72 -4.69 -16.01
CA LYS A 63 32.95 -4.53 -15.23
C LYS A 63 34.14 -4.32 -16.18
N ASP A 64 34.20 -3.12 -16.72
CA ASP A 64 35.40 -2.54 -17.33
C ASP A 64 36.50 -2.38 -16.26
N ASP A 65 37.72 -2.56 -16.73
CA ASP A 65 39.02 -2.29 -16.10
C ASP A 65 39.10 -1.03 -15.23
N ASP A 66 39.69 -1.15 -14.03
CA ASP A 66 40.46 -0.05 -13.42
C ASP A 66 41.54 -0.59 -12.43
N ASP A 67 42.77 -0.52 -12.94
CA ASP A 67 44.07 -0.21 -12.34
C ASP A 67 44.20 -0.02 -10.79
N GLY A 68 45.26 -0.60 -10.19
CA GLY A 68 45.76 -0.12 -8.90
C GLY A 68 46.58 -1.07 -8.03
N GLY A 69 47.89 -1.17 -8.32
CA GLY A 69 48.99 -1.20 -7.35
C GLY A 69 49.04 -2.25 -6.23
N ASP A 70 50.10 -3.07 -6.19
CA ASP A 70 51.27 -2.75 -5.34
C ASP A 70 52.42 -3.74 -5.61
N SER A 71 53.62 -3.20 -5.52
CA SER A 71 54.89 -3.82 -5.84
C SER A 71 55.38 -4.73 -4.72
N SER A 72 56.26 -5.66 -5.11
CA SER A 72 57.43 -6.13 -4.33
C SER A 72 57.19 -6.88 -3.01
N GLY A 73 57.89 -8.02 -2.88
CA GLY A 73 58.52 -8.33 -1.60
C GLY A 73 58.46 -9.79 -1.15
N ASP A 74 59.62 -10.42 -1.28
CA ASP A 74 60.35 -11.07 -0.18
C ASP A 74 60.05 -12.54 0.23
N TRP A 75 61.11 -13.35 -0.02
CA TRP A 75 61.57 -14.66 0.48
C TRP A 75 60.98 -15.97 -0.08
#